data_AF-A0A522BVW6-F1
#
_entry.id   AF-A0A522BVW6-F1
#
_cell.length_a   1.000
_cell.length_b   1.000
_cell.length_c   1.000
_cell.angle_alpha   90.00
_cell.angle_beta   90.00
_cell.angle_gamma   90.00
#
_symmetry.space_group_name_H-M   'P 1'
#
loop_
_entity.id
_entity.type
_entity.pdbx_description
1 polymer ?
#
loop_
_entity_poly.entity_id
_entity_poly.type
_entity_poly.pdbx_seq_one_letter_code
_entity_poly.pdbx_strand_id
1 'polypeptide(L)'
;MGDVTLLAVALLMPVLLLVLMLMMERVERPLRVDSVSEQLESFLDSARPDEVETYVSEGFAPALERYWRRRRLSSLLPGRPR
;
A
#
# COMPACT_ATOMS: atom_id res chain seq x y z
N MET A 1 23.74 -32.43 -22.99
CA MET A 1 22.71 -32.08 -21.98
C MET A 1 22.80 -30.59 -21.61
N GLY A 2 23.99 -30.03 -21.42
CA GLY A 2 24.18 -28.59 -21.14
C GLY A 2 23.61 -27.63 -22.19
N ASP A 3 23.70 -27.98 -23.47
CA ASP A 3 23.21 -27.10 -24.56
C ASP A 3 21.69 -26.99 -24.56
N VAL A 4 20.99 -28.09 -24.25
CA VAL A 4 19.53 -28.12 -24.13
C VAL A 4 19.07 -27.27 -22.96
N THR A 5 19.79 -27.33 -21.82
CA THR A 5 19.48 -26.48 -20.66
C THR A 5 19.73 -25.00 -20.94
N LEU A 6 20.81 -24.66 -21.67
CA LEU A 6 21.11 -23.27 -22.04
C LEU A 6 20.06 -22.70 -23.00
N LEU A 7 19.63 -23.49 -23.99
CA LEU A 7 18.55 -23.11 -24.90
C LEU A 7 17.22 -22.94 -24.17
N ALA A 8 16.90 -23.83 -23.23
CA ALA A 8 15.69 -23.71 -22.43
C ALA A 8 15.69 -22.43 -21.59
N VAL A 9 16.80 -22.11 -20.93
CA VAL A 9 16.95 -20.86 -20.15
C VAL A 9 16.85 -19.64 -21.07
N ALA A 10 17.54 -19.65 -22.22
CA ALA A 10 17.50 -18.54 -23.17
C ALA A 10 16.08 -18.24 -23.70
N LEU A 11 15.24 -19.27 -23.86
CA LEU A 11 13.84 -19.12 -24.29
C LEU A 11 12.89 -18.78 -23.14
N LEU A 12 13.09 -19.36 -21.95
CA LEU A 12 12.22 -19.15 -20.80
C LEU A 12 12.45 -17.80 -20.12
N MET A 13 13.69 -17.31 -20.09
CA MET A 13 14.03 -16.03 -19.48
C MET A 13 13.22 -14.83 -20.01
N PRO A 14 13.13 -14.57 -21.33
CA PRO A 14 12.34 -13.46 -21.83
C PRO A 14 10.85 -13.64 -21.54
N VAL A 15 10.33 -14.87 -21.62
CA VAL A 15 8.92 -15.17 -21.28
C VAL A 15 8.65 -14.90 -19.80
N LEU A 16 9.57 -15.30 -18.92
CA LEU A 16 9.48 -15.04 -17.48
C LEU A 16 9.49 -13.53 -17.19
N LEU A 17 10.35 -12.76 -17.88
CA LEU A 17 10.39 -11.31 -17.75
C LEU A 17 9.10 -10.66 -18.23
N LEU A 18 8.52 -11.12 -19.35
CA LEU A 18 7.23 -10.62 -19.83
C LEU A 18 6.09 -10.92 -18.84
N VAL A 19 6.06 -12.10 -18.26
CA VAL A 19 5.09 -12.47 -17.20
C VAL A 19 5.29 -11.59 -15.97
N LEU A 20 6.53 -11.34 -15.58
CA LEU A 20 6.86 -10.47 -14.46
C LEU A 20 6.45 -9.02 -14.73
N MET A 21 6.68 -8.51 -15.95
CA MET A 21 6.19 -7.19 -16.38
C MET A 21 4.67 -7.12 -16.37
N LEU A 22 3.96 -8.16 -16.82
CA LEU A 22 2.50 -8.19 -16.78
C LEU A 22 1.97 -8.18 -15.34
N MET A 23 2.70 -8.81 -14.42
CA MET A 23 2.42 -8.77 -12.98
C MET A 23 2.71 -7.41 -12.32
N MET A 24 3.45 -6.51 -12.97
CA MET A 24 3.82 -5.21 -12.38
C MET A 24 2.60 -4.40 -11.96
N GLU A 25 1.43 -4.54 -12.60
CA GLU A 25 0.22 -3.85 -12.14
C GLU A 25 -0.10 -4.16 -10.66
N ARG A 26 0.16 -5.40 -10.20
CA ARG A 26 -0.06 -5.80 -8.81
C ARG A 26 1.01 -5.28 -7.85
N VAL A 27 2.22 -5.02 -8.37
CA VAL A 27 3.36 -4.46 -7.63
C VAL A 27 3.26 -2.94 -7.56
N GLU A 28 2.81 -2.28 -8.63
CA GLU A 28 2.68 -0.84 -8.74
C GLU A 28 1.45 -0.31 -8.00
N ARG A 29 0.34 -1.07 -7.96
CA ARG A 29 -0.87 -0.70 -7.21
C ARG A 29 -0.62 -0.32 -5.74
N PRO A 30 0.11 -1.10 -4.93
CA PRO A 30 0.44 -0.72 -3.55
C PRO A 30 1.54 0.35 -3.47
N LEU A 31 2.36 0.52 -4.50
CA LEU A 31 3.41 1.55 -4.57
C LEU A 31 2.90 2.89 -5.11
N ARG A 32 1.62 3.00 -5.48
CA ARG A 32 1.06 4.22 -6.05
C ARG A 32 1.03 5.30 -4.97
N VAL A 33 2.08 6.10 -4.97
CA VAL A 33 2.36 7.23 -4.05
C VAL A 33 1.17 8.19 -3.96
N ASP A 34 0.35 8.28 -5.01
CA ASP A 34 -0.91 9.04 -5.02
C ASP A 34 -1.83 8.65 -3.86
N SER A 35 -1.92 7.35 -3.53
CA SER A 35 -2.70 6.87 -2.40
C SER A 35 -2.11 7.31 -1.06
N VAL A 36 -0.80 7.45 -0.94
CA VAL A 36 -0.13 7.89 0.29
C VAL A 36 -0.31 9.40 0.47
N SER A 37 -0.18 10.17 -0.60
CA SER A 37 -0.39 11.62 -0.60
C SER A 37 -1.84 11.98 -0.27
N GLU A 38 -2.82 11.32 -0.90
CA GLU A 38 -4.25 11.54 -0.62
C GLU A 38 -4.61 11.12 0.82
N GLN A 39 -4.04 10.01 1.30
CA GLN A 39 -4.22 9.56 2.69
C GLN A 39 -3.57 10.52 3.69
N LEU A 40 -2.42 11.11 3.35
CA LEU A 40 -1.73 12.11 4.17
C LEU A 40 -2.53 13.42 4.23
N GLU A 41 -3.06 13.90 3.10
CA GLU A 41 -3.91 15.09 3.06
C GLU A 41 -5.17 14.89 3.93
N SER A 42 -5.86 13.75 3.79
CA SER A 42 -7.00 13.42 4.66
C SER A 42 -6.62 13.25 6.13
N PHE A 43 -5.42 12.77 6.43
CA PHE A 43 -4.90 12.67 7.79
C PHE A 43 -4.67 14.07 8.36
N LEU A 44 -3.93 14.94 7.67
CA LEU A 44 -3.63 16.30 8.13
C LEU A 44 -4.89 17.15 8.36
N ASP A 45 -5.95 16.94 7.58
CA ASP A 45 -7.22 17.66 7.73
C ASP A 45 -8.03 17.24 8.98
N SER A 46 -7.88 15.99 9.44
CA SER A 46 -8.77 15.41 10.46
C SER A 46 -8.06 14.70 11.63
N ALA A 47 -6.73 14.70 11.63
CA ALA A 47 -5.91 14.08 12.66
C ALA A 47 -6.07 14.81 13.98
N ARG A 48 -6.15 14.01 15.05
CA ARG A 48 -6.18 14.52 16.41
C ARG A 48 -4.76 14.75 16.94
N PRO A 49 -4.57 15.61 17.97
CA PRO A 49 -3.25 15.91 18.52
C PRO A 49 -2.46 14.67 18.97
N ASP A 50 -3.12 13.65 19.51
CA ASP A 50 -2.55 12.36 19.90
C ASP A 50 -2.06 11.53 18.69
N GLU A 51 -2.77 11.60 17.56
CA GLU A 51 -2.38 10.96 16.31
C GLU A 51 -1.17 11.68 15.66
N VAL A 52 -1.10 13.01 15.80
CA VAL A 52 0.04 13.82 15.34
C VAL A 52 1.28 13.60 16.22
N GLU A 53 1.12 13.48 17.54
CA GLU A 53 2.22 13.14 18.45
C GLU A 53 2.82 11.76 18.12
N THR A 54 1.94 10.79 17.82
CA THR A 54 2.35 9.47 17.31
C THR A 54 3.12 9.59 16.00
N TYR A 55 2.66 10.44 15.07
CA TYR A 55 3.36 10.68 13.81
C TYR A 55 4.78 11.21 14.03
N VAL A 56 4.96 12.16 14.94
CA VAL A 56 6.26 12.77 15.24
C VAL A 56 7.21 11.80 15.95
N SER A 57 6.68 10.95 16.83
CA SER A 57 7.47 10.04 17.67
C SER A 57 7.74 8.67 17.04
N GLU A 58 6.77 8.11 16.32
CA GLU A 58 6.78 6.74 15.79
C GLU A 58 6.76 6.68 14.25
N GLY A 59 6.49 7.80 13.58
CA GLY A 59 6.48 7.91 12.11
C GLY A 59 5.09 7.70 11.47
N PHE A 60 5.07 7.69 10.13
CA PHE A 60 3.82 7.75 9.36
C PHE A 60 2.94 6.51 9.42
N ALA A 61 3.53 5.32 9.30
CA ALA A 61 2.80 4.06 9.30
C ALA A 61 1.96 3.81 10.58
N PRO A 62 2.52 3.94 11.81
CA PRO A 62 1.76 3.72 13.04
C PRO A 62 0.67 4.78 13.29
N ALA A 63 0.90 6.04 12.91
CA ALA A 63 -0.10 7.10 13.03
C ALA A 63 -1.32 6.85 12.12
N LEU A 64 -1.07 6.42 10.88
CA LEU A 64 -2.11 6.16 9.89
C LEU A 64 -2.96 4.94 10.27
N GLU A 65 -2.36 3.90 10.85
CA GLU A 65 -3.11 2.73 11.36
C GLU A 65 -4.11 3.14 12.45
N ARG A 66 -3.70 3.98 13.41
CA ARG A 66 -4.57 4.48 14.50
C ARG A 66 -5.73 5.30 13.95
N TYR A 67 -5.43 6.21 13.02
CA TYR A 67 -6.42 7.02 12.32
C TYR A 67 -7.48 6.17 11.59
N TRP A 68 -7.06 5.19 10.77
CA TRP A 68 -7.99 4.32 10.04
C TRP A 68 -8.78 3.40 10.95
N ARG A 69 -8.17 2.88 12.01
CA ARG A 69 -8.86 2.05 13.01
C ARG A 69 -9.99 2.83 13.67
N ARG A 70 -9.75 4.09 14.06
CA ARG A 70 -10.78 4.99 14.58
C ARG A 70 -11.88 5.24 13.55
N ARG A 71 -11.52 5.63 12.33
CA ARG A 71 -12.48 5.98 11.27
C ARG A 71 -13.36 4.79 10.85
N ARG A 72 -12.77 3.59 10.77
CA ARG A 72 -13.51 2.33 10.54
C ARG A 72 -14.48 2.03 11.68
N LEU A 73 -14.08 2.20 12.94
CA LEU A 73 -14.97 2.01 14.08
C LEU A 73 -16.13 3.02 14.07
N SER A 74 -15.87 4.28 13.73
CA SER A 74 -16.91 5.30 13.54
C SER A 74 -17.86 4.97 12.39
N SER A 75 -17.38 4.36 11.30
CA SER A 75 -18.26 3.91 10.20
C SER A 75 -19.07 2.66 10.53
N LEU A 76 -18.55 1.79 11.42
CA LEU A 76 -19.23 0.58 11.90
C LEU A 76 -20.23 0.85 13.01
N LEU A 77 -20.29 2.08 13.51
CA LEU A 77 -21.35 2.58 14.38
C LEU A 77 -22.25 3.48 13.53
N PRO A 78 -23.24 2.93 12.79
CA PRO A 78 -24.24 3.75 12.12
C PRO A 78 -24.88 4.63 13.18
N GLY A 79 -24.83 5.94 12.96
CA GLY A 79 -25.38 6.92 13.88
C GLY A 79 -26.82 6.57 14.26
N ARG A 80 -27.02 6.35 15.55
CA ARG A 80 -28.32 6.50 16.21
C ARG A 80 -28.82 7.92 15.90
N PRO A 81 -29.97 8.09 15.21
CA PRO A 81 -30.52 9.41 14.97
C PRO A 81 -30.89 10.05 16.31
N ARG A 82 -30.45 11.31 16.50
CA ARG A 82 -31.05 12.23 17.47
C ARG A 82 -32.02 13.12 16.73
#